data_AF-A0A850NW50-F1
#
_entry.id   AF-A0A850NW50-F1
#
_cell.length_a   1.000
_cell.length_b   1.000
_cell.length_c   1.000
_cell.angle_alpha   90.00
_cell.angle_beta   90.00
_cell.angle_gamma   90.00
#
_symmetry.space_group_name_H-M   'P 1'
#
loop_
_entity.id
_entity.type
_entity.pdbx_description
1 polymer ?
#
loop_
_entity_poly.entity_id
_entity_poly.type
_entity_poly.pdbx_seq_one_letter_code
_entity_poly.pdbx_strand_id
1 'polypeptide(L)'
;APILRGMLERAAAAALDRDLPPALTLAGERRVPIDYTRPVPTASAKAQTFYGMRQLPKLMDGRVGLQVELLSPAGRPCAITSDLAGFWTGAWGETRREMRGRYPRHDWPENPALGGTPRG
;
A
#
# COMPACT_ATOMS: atom_id res chain seq x y z
N ALA A 1 -1.37 20.34 -9.85
CA ALA A 1 -0.77 21.70 -9.80
C ALA A 1 0.18 21.92 -10.98
N PRO A 2 -0.33 22.29 -12.17
CA PRO A 2 0.48 22.43 -13.38
C PRO A 2 1.49 23.60 -13.31
N ILE A 3 1.16 24.67 -12.57
CA ILE A 3 2.04 25.85 -12.42
C ILE A 3 3.34 25.50 -11.70
N LEU A 4 3.26 24.90 -10.50
CA LEU A 4 4.43 24.49 -9.72
C LEU A 4 5.30 23.49 -10.48
N ARG A 5 4.67 22.57 -11.22
CA ARG A 5 5.39 21.57 -12.01
C ARG A 5 6.14 22.19 -13.20
N GLY A 6 5.61 23.26 -13.79
CA GLY A 6 6.28 24.03 -14.83
C GLY A 6 7.50 24.82 -14.34
N MET A 7 7.69 24.93 -13.02
CA MET A 7 8.88 25.56 -12.41
C MET A 7 10.08 24.58 -12.32
N LEU A 8 9.86 23.28 -12.56
CA LEU A 8 10.92 22.27 -12.58
C LEU A 8 11.51 22.13 -13.99
N GLU A 9 12.83 21.98 -14.08
CA GLU A 9 13.45 21.49 -15.31
C GLU A 9 12.89 20.11 -15.67
N ARG A 10 12.81 19.79 -16.98
CA ARG A 10 12.30 18.48 -17.43
C ARG A 10 12.97 17.29 -16.74
N ALA A 11 14.29 17.36 -16.56
CA ALA A 11 15.05 16.30 -15.91
C ALA A 11 14.62 16.12 -14.45
N ALA A 12 14.42 17.23 -13.72
CA ALA A 12 13.94 17.22 -12.35
C ALA A 12 12.49 16.71 -12.24
N ALA A 13 11.61 17.12 -13.16
CA ALA A 13 10.24 16.62 -13.20
C ALA A 13 10.17 15.11 -13.46
N ALA A 14 11.00 14.60 -14.37
CA ALA A 14 11.08 13.16 -14.65
C ALA A 14 11.68 12.37 -13.48
N ALA A 15 12.69 12.92 -12.79
CA ALA A 15 13.24 12.33 -11.58
C ALA A 15 12.20 12.25 -10.46
N LEU A 16 11.44 13.34 -10.25
CA LEU A 16 10.37 13.38 -9.25
C LEU A 16 9.32 12.28 -9.49
N ASP A 17 8.85 12.11 -10.73
CA ASP A 17 7.86 11.09 -11.04
C ASP A 17 8.35 9.66 -10.81
N ARG A 18 9.63 9.42 -11.09
CA ARG A 18 10.26 8.12 -10.91
C ARG A 18 10.49 7.82 -9.43
N ASP A 19 11.03 8.78 -8.69
CA ASP A 19 11.54 8.56 -7.34
C ASP A 19 10.45 8.72 -6.28
N LEU A 20 9.44 9.55 -6.54
CA LEU A 20 8.31 9.88 -5.67
C LEU A 20 6.98 9.84 -6.47
N PRO A 21 6.55 8.66 -6.94
CA PRO A 21 5.35 8.52 -7.74
C PRO A 21 4.09 8.91 -6.95
N PRO A 22 3.07 9.50 -7.59
CA PRO A 22 1.85 9.94 -6.89
C PRO A 22 0.98 8.78 -6.36
N ALA A 23 1.25 7.56 -6.81
CA ALA A 23 0.52 6.36 -6.39
C ALA A 23 1.42 5.13 -6.48
N LEU A 24 1.22 4.23 -5.53
CA LEU A 24 1.78 2.89 -5.52
C LEU A 24 1.09 2.03 -6.57
N THR A 25 1.86 1.46 -7.49
CA THR A 25 1.36 0.49 -8.48
C THR A 25 1.44 -0.91 -7.91
N LEU A 26 0.33 -1.64 -7.96
CA LEU A 26 0.19 -3.01 -7.49
C LEU A 26 0.12 -3.98 -8.68
N ALA A 27 0.13 -5.28 -8.39
CA ALA A 27 -0.10 -6.30 -9.42
C ALA A 27 -1.46 -6.05 -10.12
N GLY A 28 -1.50 -6.18 -11.44
CA GLY A 28 -2.70 -5.95 -12.24
C GLY A 28 -3.07 -4.46 -12.45
N GLU A 29 -2.07 -3.57 -12.49
CA GLU A 29 -2.20 -2.13 -12.83
C GLU A 29 -3.05 -1.29 -11.86
N ARG A 30 -3.46 -1.87 -10.73
CA ARG A 30 -4.17 -1.11 -9.70
C ARG A 30 -3.24 -0.08 -9.08
N ARG A 31 -3.76 1.14 -8.87
CA ARG A 31 -3.00 2.25 -8.27
C ARG A 31 -3.62 2.67 -6.94
N VAL A 32 -2.79 2.81 -5.92
CA VAL A 32 -3.18 3.35 -4.60
C VAL A 32 -2.47 4.68 -4.39
N PRO A 33 -3.19 5.80 -4.27
CA PRO A 33 -2.59 7.11 -4.01
C PRO A 33 -1.66 7.08 -2.81
N ILE A 34 -0.52 7.76 -2.90
CA ILE A 34 0.40 7.95 -1.78
C ILE A 34 0.15 9.35 -1.23
N ASP A 35 -0.19 9.41 0.05
CA ASP A 35 -0.32 10.67 0.78
C ASP A 35 1.06 11.09 1.30
N TYR A 36 1.67 12.05 0.60
CA TYR A 36 2.95 12.66 0.96
C TYR A 36 2.82 13.80 1.99
N THR A 37 1.62 14.13 2.46
CA THR A 37 1.40 15.17 3.48
C THR A 37 1.58 14.66 4.91
N ARG A 38 1.63 13.33 5.09
CA ARG A 38 1.89 12.68 6.37
C ARG A 38 3.40 12.64 6.69
N PRO A 39 3.79 12.52 7.98
CA PRO A 39 5.20 12.41 8.37
C PRO A 39 5.95 11.27 7.68
N VAL A 40 5.24 10.16 7.42
CA VAL A 40 5.70 9.07 6.54
C VAL A 40 4.71 8.96 5.39
N PRO A 41 5.16 9.01 4.12
CA PRO A 41 4.30 8.78 2.97
C PRO A 41 3.48 7.50 3.15
N THR A 42 2.16 7.61 2.99
CA THR A 42 1.24 6.51 3.32
C THR A 42 0.33 6.18 2.15
N ALA A 43 0.26 4.91 1.78
CA ALA A 43 -0.76 4.40 0.86
C ALA A 43 -1.87 3.69 1.66
N SER A 44 -3.08 4.25 1.65
CA SER A 44 -4.23 3.72 2.38
C SER A 44 -5.19 3.01 1.43
N ALA A 45 -5.46 1.72 1.66
CA ALA A 45 -6.48 0.97 0.93
C ALA A 45 -6.96 -0.24 1.72
N LYS A 46 -8.07 -0.84 1.27
CA LYS A 46 -8.57 -2.09 1.84
C LYS A 46 -7.47 -3.17 1.83
N ALA A 47 -7.37 -3.98 2.87
CA ALA A 47 -6.34 -5.01 2.99
C ALA A 47 -6.24 -5.90 1.74
N GLN A 48 -7.39 -6.26 1.14
CA GLN A 48 -7.46 -7.08 -0.07
C GLN A 48 -6.75 -6.47 -1.28
N THR A 49 -6.64 -5.14 -1.33
CA THR A 49 -5.93 -4.43 -2.39
C THR A 49 -4.43 -4.78 -2.38
N PHE A 50 -3.84 -5.05 -1.22
CA PHE A 50 -2.41 -5.34 -1.09
C PHE A 50 -2.08 -6.84 -1.15
N TYR A 51 -3.07 -7.71 -1.36
CA TYR A 51 -2.81 -9.14 -1.51
C TYR A 51 -1.96 -9.40 -2.76
N GLY A 52 -1.01 -10.34 -2.66
CA GLY A 52 0.02 -10.61 -3.66
C GLY A 52 1.25 -9.70 -3.54
N MET A 53 1.18 -8.61 -2.76
CA MET A 53 2.32 -7.73 -2.54
C MET A 53 3.15 -8.22 -1.35
N ARG A 54 4.38 -8.64 -1.62
CA ARG A 54 5.30 -9.18 -0.61
C ARG A 54 6.03 -8.10 0.19
N GLN A 55 6.41 -7.02 -0.47
CA GLN A 55 7.24 -5.95 0.09
C GLN A 55 6.82 -4.61 -0.54
N LEU A 56 7.02 -3.51 0.18
CA LEU A 56 6.81 -2.17 -0.35
C LEU A 56 8.00 -1.77 -1.26
N PRO A 57 7.76 -1.01 -2.34
CA PRO A 57 8.85 -0.46 -3.13
C PRO A 57 9.61 0.59 -2.32
N LYS A 58 10.89 0.76 -2.66
CA LYS A 58 11.73 1.81 -2.08
C LYS A 58 11.49 3.11 -2.84
N LEU A 59 11.11 4.16 -2.12
CA LEU A 59 11.03 5.50 -2.68
C LEU A 59 12.40 6.17 -2.61
N MET A 60 12.81 6.85 -3.69
CA MET A 60 14.10 7.53 -3.81
C MET A 60 15.28 6.67 -3.30
N ASP A 61 15.42 5.46 -3.85
CA ASP A 61 16.43 4.45 -3.45
C ASP A 61 16.43 4.09 -1.95
N GLY A 62 15.29 4.24 -1.28
CA GLY A 62 15.11 3.91 0.13
C GLY A 62 15.42 5.07 1.09
N ARG A 63 15.70 6.26 0.56
CA ARG A 63 15.89 7.47 1.37
C ARG A 63 14.57 7.99 1.94
N VAL A 64 13.45 7.65 1.30
CA VAL A 64 12.11 8.01 1.77
C VAL A 64 11.39 6.73 2.16
N GLY A 65 10.94 6.67 3.42
CA GLY A 65 10.10 5.59 3.91
C GLY A 65 8.75 5.59 3.23
N LEU A 66 8.14 4.42 3.13
CA LEU A 66 6.76 4.23 2.69
C LEU A 66 6.08 3.31 3.69
N GLN A 67 4.86 3.66 4.08
CA GLN A 67 4.01 2.78 4.87
C GLN A 67 2.68 2.54 4.16
N VAL A 68 2.02 1.45 4.51
CA VAL A 68 0.66 1.16 4.09
C VAL A 68 -0.27 1.16 5.29
N GLU A 69 -1.45 1.71 5.09
CA GLU A 69 -2.56 1.65 6.04
C GLU A 69 -3.60 0.70 5.47
N LEU A 70 -3.72 -0.46 6.10
CA LEU A 70 -4.62 -1.53 5.70
C LEU A 70 -5.99 -1.27 6.30
N LEU A 71 -6.96 -1.03 5.42
CA LEU A 71 -8.34 -0.73 5.81
C LEU A 71 -9.22 -2.00 5.83
N SER A 72 -10.17 -2.02 6.75
CA SER A 72 -11.31 -2.95 6.75
C SER A 72 -12.22 -2.73 5.54
N PRO A 73 -13.17 -3.65 5.27
CA PRO A 73 -14.20 -3.45 4.25
C PRO A 73 -15.02 -2.17 4.42
N ALA A 74 -15.22 -1.72 5.68
CA ALA A 74 -15.90 -0.48 6.03
C ALA A 74 -14.99 0.77 6.01
N GLY A 75 -13.74 0.65 5.55
CA GLY A 75 -12.81 1.79 5.41
C GLY A 75 -12.12 2.22 6.70
N ARG A 76 -12.30 1.52 7.83
CA ARG A 76 -11.58 1.81 9.09
C ARG A 76 -10.18 1.20 9.08
N PRO A 77 -9.14 1.89 9.57
CA PRO A 77 -7.80 1.32 9.73
C PRO A 77 -7.80 0.07 10.61
N CYS A 78 -7.11 -0.97 10.15
CA CYS A 78 -6.89 -2.22 10.89
C CYS A 78 -5.43 -2.41 11.28
N ALA A 79 -4.52 -1.95 10.43
CA ALA A 79 -3.09 -2.00 10.67
C ALA A 79 -2.40 -0.89 9.86
N ILE A 80 -1.26 -0.41 10.37
CA ILE A 80 -0.34 0.46 9.66
C ILE A 80 1.03 -0.19 9.74
N THR A 81 1.73 -0.33 8.62
CA THR A 81 3.07 -0.95 8.60
C THR A 81 3.95 -0.36 7.51
N SER A 82 5.24 -0.18 7.81
CA SER A 82 6.31 0.09 6.85
C SER A 82 7.04 -1.18 6.40
N ASP A 83 6.84 -2.30 7.12
CA ASP A 83 7.32 -3.62 6.76
C ASP A 83 6.14 -4.55 6.45
N LEU A 84 5.77 -4.58 5.17
CA LEU A 84 4.66 -5.38 4.70
C LEU A 84 4.95 -6.89 4.81
N ALA A 85 6.21 -7.29 4.59
CA ALA A 85 6.63 -8.69 4.64
C ALA A 85 6.53 -9.21 6.08
N GLY A 86 7.13 -8.50 7.04
CA GLY A 86 7.06 -8.84 8.46
C GLY A 86 5.65 -8.81 9.00
N PHE A 87 4.82 -7.86 8.54
CA PHE A 87 3.40 -7.82 8.90
C PHE A 87 2.64 -9.08 8.45
N TRP A 88 2.81 -9.50 7.19
CA TRP A 88 2.15 -10.71 6.68
C TRP A 88 2.54 -11.98 7.42
N THR A 89 3.82 -12.13 7.80
CA THR A 89 4.31 -13.31 8.51
C THR A 89 4.07 -13.28 10.02
N GLY A 90 3.81 -12.10 10.58
CA GLY A 90 3.64 -11.89 12.02
C GLY A 90 2.23 -11.44 12.39
N ALA A 91 2.03 -10.12 12.47
CA ALA A 91 0.83 -9.50 13.03
C ALA A 91 -0.47 -9.78 12.22
N TRP A 92 -0.36 -10.20 10.95
CA TRP A 92 -1.52 -10.52 10.13
C TRP A 92 -2.41 -11.61 10.73
N GLY A 93 -1.85 -12.62 11.40
CA GLY A 93 -2.65 -13.71 11.96
C GLY A 93 -3.71 -13.22 12.95
N GLU A 94 -3.34 -12.24 13.80
CA GLU A 94 -4.25 -11.61 14.74
C GLU A 94 -5.25 -10.69 14.05
N THR A 95 -4.78 -9.81 13.15
CA THR A 95 -5.65 -8.92 12.37
C THR A 95 -6.67 -9.71 11.56
N ARG A 96 -6.26 -10.81 10.91
CA ARG A 96 -7.15 -11.74 10.19
C ARG A 96 -8.22 -12.32 11.10
N ARG A 97 -7.85 -12.77 12.30
CA ARG A 97 -8.81 -13.36 13.27
C ARG A 97 -9.89 -12.35 13.65
N GLU A 98 -9.50 -11.12 13.97
CA GLU A 98 -10.42 -10.04 14.31
C GLU A 98 -11.32 -9.67 13.12
N MET A 99 -10.73 -9.48 11.94
CA MET A 99 -11.45 -9.06 10.76
C MET A 99 -12.42 -10.12 10.25
N ARG A 100 -12.07 -11.41 10.32
CA ARG A 100 -12.96 -12.51 9.97
C ARG A 100 -14.19 -12.58 10.88
N GLY A 101 -14.04 -12.24 12.16
CA GLY A 101 -15.17 -12.16 13.10
C GLY A 101 -16.13 -11.02 12.76
N ARG A 102 -15.60 -9.83 12.42
CA ARG A 102 -16.42 -8.65 12.07
C ARG A 102 -16.99 -8.69 10.65
N TYR A 103 -16.26 -9.31 9.72
CA TYR A 103 -16.55 -9.30 8.28
C TYR A 103 -16.43 -10.72 7.68
N PRO A 104 -17.31 -11.68 8.05
CA PRO A 104 -17.16 -13.09 7.69
C PRO A 104 -17.35 -13.40 6.20
N ARG A 105 -18.00 -12.51 5.43
CA ARG A 105 -18.23 -12.67 3.98
C ARG A 105 -17.06 -12.23 3.10
N HIS A 106 -15.99 -11.72 3.69
CA HIS A 106 -14.81 -11.24 2.97
C HIS A 106 -13.71 -12.29 2.93
N ASP A 107 -12.85 -12.21 1.91
CA ASP A 107 -11.66 -13.03 1.83
C ASP A 107 -10.59 -12.52 2.78
N TRP A 108 -9.98 -13.45 3.49
CA TRP A 108 -8.97 -13.24 4.52
C TRP A 108 -7.98 -14.39 4.43
N PRO A 109 -7.02 -14.43 3.49
CA PRO A 109 -6.13 -15.57 3.30
C PRO A 109 -5.18 -15.77 4.49
N GLU A 110 -4.72 -17.01 4.70
CA GLU A 110 -3.64 -17.30 5.66
C GLU A 110 -2.32 -16.69 5.24
N ASN A 111 -2.06 -16.66 3.92
CA ASN A 111 -0.89 -16.03 3.35
C ASN A 111 -1.29 -14.96 2.30
N PRO A 112 -1.43 -13.69 2.71
CA PRO A 112 -1.76 -12.59 1.79
C PRO A 112 -0.72 -12.35 0.70
N ALA A 113 0.54 -12.71 0.94
CA ALA A 113 1.64 -12.43 0.01
C ALA A 113 1.59 -13.28 -1.28
N LEU A 114 0.83 -14.37 -1.31
CA LEU A 114 0.67 -15.23 -2.50
C LEU A 114 -0.48 -14.79 -3.41
N GLY A 115 -1.25 -13.77 -3.02
CA GLY A 115 -2.47 -13.35 -3.70
C GLY A 115 -3.68 -14.14 -3.22
N GLY A 116 -4.81 -13.45 -3.02
CA GLY A 116 -6.09 -14.12 -2.82
C GLY A 116 -6.45 -14.91 -4.07
N THR A 117 -7.07 -16.07 -3.90
CA THR A 117 -7.51 -16.95 -5.00
C THR A 117 -8.22 -16.12 -6.08
N PRO A 118 -7.85 -16.21 -7.37
CA PRO A 118 -8.64 -15.59 -8.41
C PRO A 118 -10.03 -16.24 -8.35
N ARG A 119 -11.07 -15.43 -8.17
CA ARG A 119 -12.44 -15.91 -8.27
C ARG A 119 -12.67 -16.39 -9.71
N GLY A 120 -12.68 -17.71 -9.89
CA GLY A 120 -13.50 -18.34 -10.92
C GLY A 120 -14.96 -18.35 -10.51
#